data_AF-A0AAV5URH0-F1
#
_entry.id   AF-A0AAV5URH0-F1
#
_cell.length_a   1.000
_cell.length_b   1.000
_cell.length_c   1.000
_cell.angle_alpha   90.00
_cell.angle_beta   90.00
_cell.angle_gamma   90.00
#
_symmetry.space_group_name_H-M   'P 1'
#
loop_
_entity.id
_entity.type
_entity.pdbx_description
1 polymer ?
#
loop_
_entity_poly.entity_id
_entity_poly.type
_entity_poly.pdbx_seq_one_letter_code
_entity_poly.pdbx_strand_id
1 'polypeptide(L)'
;FQRSLPVPKQPSDLALKPSVTKAETSKADDLIKAQMSVLLEWYTTGKHPTSAEYYSKGELDDSRKLSMAELEAGPPLDAAMWSAVKQCRAELVLSKGEFTRLGVLPRAEQIEALTAQFQLYREWMNGSAKAEKRLRVKLGGYQVIAGNLSIKITEVRNEAELIVVEKSTFDRLATHESMSITKRVGHLMKEVKQQEERERELQKKFDALK
;
A
#
# COMPACT_ATOMS: atom_id res chain seq x y z
N PHE A 1 -21.21 -18.82 27.02
CA PHE A 1 -21.79 -17.49 27.28
C PHE A 1 -22.75 -17.13 26.16
N GLN A 2 -24.04 -17.25 26.44
CA GLN A 2 -25.13 -16.85 25.54
C GLN A 2 -25.00 -15.34 25.24
N ARG A 3 -24.71 -14.98 23.99
CA ARG A 3 -24.54 -13.60 23.52
C ARG A 3 -25.86 -13.00 23.03
N SER A 4 -26.92 -13.11 23.81
CA SER A 4 -28.17 -12.42 23.47
C SER A 4 -28.61 -11.62 24.69
N LEU A 5 -28.40 -10.30 24.60
CA LEU A 5 -29.01 -9.35 25.52
C LEU A 5 -30.53 -9.56 25.50
N PRO A 6 -31.24 -9.43 26.64
CA PRO A 6 -32.69 -9.55 26.68
C PRO A 6 -33.32 -8.55 25.70
N VAL A 7 -34.16 -9.05 24.79
CA VAL A 7 -34.90 -8.19 23.87
C VAL A 7 -35.91 -7.38 24.68
N PRO A 8 -35.90 -6.03 24.60
CA PRO A 8 -36.82 -5.20 25.35
C PRO A 8 -38.27 -5.47 24.89
N LYS A 9 -39.22 -5.45 25.82
CA LYS A 9 -40.63 -5.73 25.53
C LYS A 9 -41.30 -4.65 24.66
N GLN A 10 -40.83 -3.40 24.77
CA GLN A 10 -41.30 -2.26 23.99
C GLN A 10 -40.14 -1.28 23.71
N PRO A 11 -40.12 -0.57 22.57
CA PRO A 11 -39.16 0.50 22.30
C PRO A 11 -39.30 1.65 23.32
N SER A 12 -38.22 2.39 23.58
CA SER A 12 -38.26 3.55 24.48
C SER A 12 -38.86 4.77 23.77
N ASP A 13 -40.07 5.16 24.17
CA ASP A 13 -40.76 6.33 23.60
C ASP A 13 -39.98 7.63 23.79
N LEU A 14 -39.24 7.77 24.89
CA LEU A 14 -38.43 8.96 25.18
C LEU A 14 -37.29 9.18 24.17
N ALA A 15 -36.73 8.11 23.62
CA ALA A 15 -35.61 8.19 22.66
C ALA A 15 -36.07 8.51 21.23
N LEU A 16 -37.35 8.28 20.93
CA LEU A 16 -37.93 8.38 19.58
C LEU A 16 -38.85 9.59 19.43
N LYS A 17 -38.90 10.48 20.43
CA LYS A 17 -39.71 11.71 20.34
C LYS A 17 -39.18 12.63 19.25
N PRO A 18 -40.07 13.19 18.41
CA PRO A 18 -39.68 14.18 17.42
C PRO A 18 -39.13 15.43 18.12
N SER A 19 -38.12 16.03 17.49
CA SER A 19 -37.48 17.23 17.96
C SER A 19 -38.46 18.40 17.96
N VAL A 20 -38.43 19.21 19.02
CA VAL A 20 -39.23 20.45 19.10
C VAL A 20 -38.67 21.53 18.15
N THR A 21 -37.41 21.39 17.73
CA THR A 21 -36.69 22.36 16.90
C THR A 21 -36.88 22.06 15.41
N LYS A 22 -37.41 23.00 14.62
CA LYS A 22 -37.73 22.81 13.19
C LYS A 22 -36.57 23.04 12.20
N ALA A 23 -35.32 22.82 12.62
CA ALA A 23 -34.17 22.89 11.71
C ALA A 23 -34.21 21.75 10.67
N GLU A 24 -33.64 21.92 9.48
CA GLU A 24 -33.63 20.88 8.44
C GLU A 24 -32.94 19.59 8.90
N THR A 25 -31.87 19.72 9.67
CA THR A 25 -31.17 18.60 10.30
C THR A 25 -32.04 17.87 11.32
N SER A 26 -32.86 18.60 12.08
CA SER A 26 -33.83 18.01 13.01
C SER A 26 -34.95 17.28 12.28
N LYS A 27 -35.44 17.80 11.15
CA LYS A 27 -36.44 17.11 10.33
C LYS A 27 -35.90 15.78 9.78
N ALA A 28 -34.65 15.77 9.32
CA ALA A 28 -34.00 14.55 8.86
C ALA A 28 -33.83 13.53 10.00
N ASP A 29 -33.42 13.99 11.19
CA ASP A 29 -33.29 13.16 12.39
C ASP A 29 -34.65 12.57 12.83
N ASP A 30 -35.74 13.35 12.74
CA ASP A 30 -37.09 12.89 13.04
C ASP A 30 -37.56 11.80 12.07
N LEU A 31 -37.24 11.93 10.78
CA LEU A 31 -37.53 10.89 9.78
C LEU A 31 -36.73 9.60 10.06
N ILE A 32 -35.46 9.73 10.45
CA ILE A 32 -34.63 8.58 10.83
C ILE A 32 -35.20 7.90 12.06
N LYS A 33 -35.56 8.65 13.11
CA LYS A 33 -36.20 8.10 14.33
C LYS A 33 -37.52 7.40 14.02
N ALA A 34 -38.34 7.96 13.14
CA ALA A 34 -39.59 7.33 12.70
C ALA A 34 -39.36 6.00 11.96
N GLN A 35 -38.29 5.86 11.16
CA GLN A 35 -37.95 4.58 10.53
C GLN A 35 -37.31 3.59 11.52
N MET A 36 -36.48 4.09 12.44
CA MET A 36 -35.88 3.28 13.50
C MET A 36 -36.94 2.69 14.45
N SER A 37 -38.00 3.45 14.76
CA SER A 37 -39.10 2.94 15.61
C SER A 37 -39.81 1.75 14.97
N VAL A 38 -40.08 1.83 13.66
CA VAL A 38 -40.69 0.75 12.87
C VAL A 38 -39.82 -0.52 12.86
N LEU A 39 -38.51 -0.38 12.68
CA LEU A 39 -37.57 -1.51 12.72
C LEU A 39 -37.45 -2.13 14.13
N LEU A 40 -37.48 -1.31 15.18
CA LEU A 40 -37.46 -1.77 16.57
C LEU A 40 -38.75 -2.49 16.95
N GLU A 41 -39.90 -2.04 16.46
CA GLU A 41 -41.18 -2.71 16.65
C GLU A 41 -41.19 -4.09 15.97
N TRP A 42 -40.62 -4.21 14.77
CA TRP A 42 -40.44 -5.51 14.12
C TRP A 42 -39.54 -6.44 14.95
N TYR A 43 -38.41 -5.92 15.45
CA TYR A 43 -37.47 -6.70 16.25
C TYR A 43 -38.06 -7.18 17.58
N THR A 44 -38.96 -6.40 18.19
CA THR A 44 -39.59 -6.74 19.48
C THR A 44 -40.83 -7.61 19.33
N THR A 45 -41.65 -7.41 18.30
CA THR A 45 -42.92 -8.13 18.12
C THR A 45 -42.84 -9.31 17.14
N GLY A 46 -41.80 -9.36 16.31
CA GLY A 46 -41.67 -10.31 15.20
C GLY A 46 -42.69 -10.09 14.08
N LYS A 47 -43.60 -9.13 14.21
CA LYS A 47 -44.57 -8.77 13.19
C LYS A 47 -43.90 -7.81 12.22
N HIS A 48 -43.86 -8.23 10.97
CA HIS A 48 -43.28 -7.44 9.91
C HIS A 48 -44.01 -6.09 9.77
N PRO A 49 -43.31 -4.96 9.56
CA PRO A 49 -43.95 -3.67 9.40
C PRO A 49 -44.95 -3.68 8.25
N THR A 50 -46.20 -3.32 8.54
CA THR A 50 -47.27 -3.20 7.54
C THR A 50 -47.21 -1.87 6.78
N SER A 51 -46.54 -0.86 7.35
CA SER A 51 -46.51 0.54 6.88
C SER A 51 -45.26 0.92 6.11
N ALA A 52 -44.23 0.07 6.08
CA ALA A 52 -43.11 0.28 5.19
C ALA A 52 -43.59 -0.03 3.77
N GLU A 53 -43.59 0.97 2.89
CA GLU A 53 -43.67 0.76 1.44
C GLU A 53 -42.50 -0.16 1.06
N TYR A 54 -42.71 -1.47 1.11
CA TYR A 54 -41.77 -2.40 0.53
C TYR A 54 -41.84 -2.18 -0.97
N TYR A 55 -40.70 -1.79 -1.54
CA TYR A 55 -40.52 -1.89 -2.97
C TYR A 55 -40.90 -3.30 -3.38
N SER A 56 -41.83 -3.42 -4.34
CA SER A 56 -42.21 -4.69 -4.89
C SER A 56 -40.95 -5.42 -5.34
N LYS A 57 -40.94 -6.76 -5.27
CA LYS A 57 -39.83 -7.55 -5.80
C LYS A 57 -39.49 -7.14 -7.25
N GLY A 58 -40.50 -6.72 -8.02
CA GLY A 58 -40.31 -6.15 -9.36
C GLY A 58 -39.51 -4.84 -9.38
N GLU A 59 -39.79 -3.90 -8.48
CA GLU A 59 -39.09 -2.61 -8.39
C GLU A 59 -37.62 -2.80 -7.95
N LEU A 60 -37.37 -3.76 -7.06
CA LEU A 60 -36.01 -4.14 -6.67
C LEU A 60 -35.24 -4.80 -7.81
N ASP A 61 -35.90 -5.66 -8.59
CA ASP A 61 -35.29 -6.30 -9.76
C ASP A 61 -35.05 -5.28 -10.89
N ASP A 62 -35.91 -4.29 -11.07
CA ASP A 62 -35.72 -3.21 -12.04
C ASP A 62 -34.62 -2.24 -11.62
N SER A 63 -34.53 -1.88 -10.34
CA SER A 63 -33.41 -1.12 -9.79
C SER A 63 -32.09 -1.87 -9.96
N ARG A 64 -32.08 -3.18 -9.70
CA ARG A 64 -30.90 -4.04 -9.92
C ARG A 64 -30.47 -4.02 -11.39
N LYS A 65 -31.39 -4.14 -12.35
CA LYS A 65 -31.07 -4.06 -13.78
C LYS A 65 -30.44 -2.72 -14.14
N LEU A 66 -30.98 -1.63 -13.60
CA LEU A 66 -30.47 -0.27 -13.84
C LEU A 66 -29.04 -0.12 -13.31
N SER A 67 -28.76 -0.57 -12.08
CA SER A 67 -27.40 -0.56 -11.53
C SER A 67 -26.44 -1.45 -12.31
N MET A 68 -26.90 -2.61 -12.80
CA MET A 68 -26.09 -3.49 -13.63
C MET A 68 -25.77 -2.87 -15.00
N ALA A 69 -26.70 -2.11 -15.59
CA ALA A 69 -26.45 -1.38 -16.83
C ALA A 69 -25.43 -0.24 -16.64
N GLU A 70 -25.41 0.42 -15.47
CA GLU A 70 -24.40 1.44 -15.15
C GLU A 70 -22.99 0.87 -14.90
N LEU A 71 -22.89 -0.42 -14.59
CA LEU A 71 -21.62 -1.15 -14.44
C LEU A 71 -21.01 -1.55 -15.79
N GLU A 72 -21.77 -1.51 -16.88
CA GLU A 72 -21.23 -1.72 -18.21
C GLU A 72 -20.31 -0.55 -18.55
N ALA A 73 -19.04 -0.84 -18.79
CA ALA A 73 -18.07 0.16 -19.23
C ALA A 73 -18.59 0.75 -20.55
N GLY A 74 -18.99 2.02 -20.50
CA GLY A 74 -19.45 2.74 -21.68
C GLY A 74 -18.42 2.70 -22.82
N PRO A 75 -18.83 3.07 -24.05
CA PRO A 75 -17.94 3.07 -25.20
C PRO A 75 -16.62 3.80 -24.89
N PRO A 76 -15.47 3.24 -25.29
CA PRO A 76 -14.19 3.90 -25.03
C PRO A 76 -14.20 5.29 -25.66
N LEU A 77 -13.92 6.32 -24.85
CA LEU A 77 -13.86 7.70 -25.34
C LEU A 77 -12.76 7.80 -26.42
N ASP A 78 -13.15 8.21 -27.62
CA ASP A 78 -12.22 8.45 -28.71
C ASP A 78 -11.35 9.71 -28.45
N ALA A 79 -10.32 9.90 -29.28
CA ALA A 79 -9.42 11.05 -29.14
C ALA A 79 -10.14 12.40 -29.32
N ALA A 80 -11.21 12.46 -30.11
CA ALA A 80 -12.01 13.66 -30.33
C ALA A 80 -12.82 14.04 -29.08
N MET A 81 -13.37 13.05 -28.39
CA MET A 81 -14.16 13.20 -27.17
C MET A 81 -13.28 13.63 -26.00
N TRP A 82 -12.05 13.10 -25.90
CA TRP A 82 -11.06 13.62 -24.96
C TRP A 82 -10.64 15.06 -25.27
N SER A 83 -10.58 15.46 -26.54
CA SER A 83 -10.31 16.84 -26.94
C SER A 83 -11.46 17.76 -26.51
N ALA A 84 -12.70 17.35 -26.74
CA ALA A 84 -13.89 18.09 -26.30
C ALA A 84 -13.94 18.26 -24.77
N VAL A 85 -13.64 17.20 -24.00
CA VAL A 85 -13.57 17.27 -22.53
C VAL A 85 -12.51 18.28 -22.07
N LYS A 86 -11.34 18.33 -22.72
CA LYS A 86 -10.30 19.32 -22.40
C LYS A 86 -10.75 20.75 -22.70
N GLN A 87 -11.42 20.97 -23.83
CA GLN A 87 -11.96 22.28 -24.19
C GLN A 87 -13.05 22.72 -23.21
N CYS A 88 -14.01 21.85 -22.90
CA CYS A 88 -15.03 22.11 -21.89
C CYS A 88 -14.38 22.44 -20.54
N ARG A 89 -13.40 21.66 -20.08
CA ARG A 89 -12.72 21.93 -18.81
C ARG A 89 -12.00 23.28 -18.76
N ALA A 90 -11.45 23.73 -19.89
CA ALA A 90 -10.71 24.98 -19.96
C ALA A 90 -11.62 26.21 -20.04
N GLU A 91 -12.77 26.10 -20.73
CA GLU A 91 -13.64 27.24 -21.02
C GLU A 91 -14.82 27.38 -20.06
N LEU A 92 -15.20 26.32 -19.35
CA LEU A 92 -16.45 26.26 -18.60
C LEU A 92 -16.19 26.64 -17.14
N VAL A 93 -16.86 27.70 -16.68
CA VAL A 93 -16.69 28.27 -15.35
C VAL A 93 -18.06 28.43 -14.69
N LEU A 94 -18.09 28.25 -13.37
CA LEU A 94 -19.30 28.44 -12.56
C LEU A 94 -19.48 29.92 -12.26
N SER A 95 -20.60 30.51 -12.69
CA SER A 95 -20.99 31.89 -12.38
C SER A 95 -22.45 31.89 -11.91
N LYS A 96 -22.72 32.51 -10.76
CA LYS A 96 -24.08 32.60 -10.17
C LYS A 96 -24.82 31.26 -10.05
N GLY A 97 -24.09 30.15 -9.86
CA GLY A 97 -24.66 28.81 -9.72
C GLY A 97 -24.89 28.06 -11.03
N GLU A 98 -24.63 28.68 -12.18
CA GLU A 98 -24.74 28.06 -13.49
C GLU A 98 -23.37 27.96 -14.18
N PHE A 99 -23.21 26.88 -14.95
CA PHE A 99 -22.00 26.69 -15.74
C PHE A 99 -22.12 27.40 -17.08
N THR A 100 -21.20 28.33 -17.33
CA THR A 100 -21.17 29.13 -18.55
C THR A 100 -19.77 29.15 -19.16
N ARG A 101 -19.68 29.45 -20.46
CA ARG A 101 -18.38 29.62 -21.11
C ARG A 101 -17.78 30.97 -20.71
N LEU A 102 -16.52 30.97 -20.30
CA LEU A 102 -15.78 32.14 -19.84
C LEU A 102 -15.86 33.31 -20.84
N GLY A 103 -15.73 33.02 -22.15
CA GLY A 103 -15.78 34.03 -23.20
C GLY A 103 -17.13 34.74 -23.37
N VAL A 104 -18.22 34.19 -22.82
CA VAL A 104 -19.57 34.79 -22.89
C VAL A 104 -19.79 35.81 -21.76
N LEU A 105 -19.05 35.67 -20.65
CA LEU A 105 -19.19 36.54 -19.49
C LEU A 105 -18.50 37.90 -19.72
N PRO A 106 -19.00 39.00 -19.13
CA PRO A 106 -18.28 40.27 -19.12
C PRO A 106 -17.00 40.17 -18.28
N ARG A 107 -16.00 41.00 -18.60
CA ARG A 107 -14.65 40.91 -18.00
C ARG A 107 -14.64 40.93 -16.46
N ALA A 108 -15.55 41.67 -15.83
CA ALA A 108 -15.69 41.70 -14.38
C ALA A 108 -16.13 40.33 -13.81
N GLU A 109 -17.17 39.72 -14.40
CA GLU A 109 -17.67 38.40 -13.99
C GLU A 109 -16.68 37.28 -14.34
N GLN A 110 -15.92 37.42 -15.43
CA GLN A 110 -14.81 36.50 -15.74
C GLN A 110 -13.76 36.47 -14.60
N ILE A 111 -13.36 37.65 -14.11
CA ILE A 111 -12.39 37.77 -13.02
C ILE A 111 -12.95 37.14 -11.74
N GLU A 112 -14.21 37.40 -11.41
CA GLU A 112 -14.86 36.85 -10.23
C GLU A 112 -14.94 35.31 -10.30
N ALA A 113 -15.39 34.77 -11.43
CA ALA A 113 -15.56 33.34 -11.62
C ALA A 113 -14.22 32.58 -11.59
N LEU A 114 -13.17 33.13 -12.23
CA LEU A 114 -11.80 32.59 -12.14
C LEU A 114 -11.21 32.71 -10.72
N THR A 115 -11.53 33.80 -10.01
CA THR A 115 -11.09 33.97 -8.61
C THR A 115 -11.72 32.91 -7.71
N ALA A 116 -13.02 32.64 -7.87
CA ALA A 116 -13.71 31.57 -7.14
C ALA A 116 -13.10 30.20 -7.43
N GLN A 117 -12.82 29.89 -8.70
CA GLN A 117 -12.14 28.65 -9.09
C GLN A 117 -10.74 28.53 -8.47
N PHE A 118 -9.97 29.63 -8.45
CA PHE A 118 -8.67 29.67 -7.80
C PHE A 118 -8.75 29.42 -6.29
N GLN A 119 -9.73 30.01 -5.60
CA GLN A 119 -9.93 29.76 -4.16
C GLN A 119 -10.24 28.29 -3.89
N LEU A 120 -11.10 27.67 -4.70
CA LEU A 120 -11.41 26.25 -4.59
C LEU A 120 -10.14 25.38 -4.73
N TYR A 121 -9.30 25.65 -5.73
CA TYR A 121 -8.03 24.92 -5.87
C TYR A 121 -7.09 25.17 -4.69
N ARG A 122 -7.04 26.40 -4.17
CA ARG A 122 -6.24 26.73 -2.99
C ARG A 122 -6.71 25.96 -1.75
N GLU A 123 -8.01 25.84 -1.54
CA GLU A 123 -8.58 25.05 -0.44
C GLU A 123 -8.27 23.56 -0.59
N TRP A 124 -8.39 23.01 -1.80
CA TRP A 124 -8.01 21.63 -2.08
C TRP A 124 -6.52 21.37 -1.83
N MET A 125 -5.63 22.27 -2.28
CA MET A 125 -4.20 22.19 -1.98
C MET A 125 -3.92 22.23 -0.48
N ASN A 126 -4.61 23.10 0.26
CA ASN A 126 -4.50 23.17 1.72
C ASN A 126 -5.00 21.89 2.40
N GLY A 127 -6.08 21.27 1.89
CA GLY A 127 -6.59 19.98 2.35
C GLY A 127 -5.58 18.86 2.13
N SER A 128 -4.98 18.81 0.94
CA SER A 128 -3.94 17.86 0.56
C SER A 128 -2.70 18.01 1.46
N ALA A 129 -2.20 19.23 1.66
CA ALA A 129 -1.05 19.48 2.54
C ALA A 129 -1.30 19.04 3.99
N LYS A 130 -2.53 19.20 4.51
CA LYS A 130 -2.92 18.68 5.83
C LYS A 130 -2.92 17.16 5.86
N ALA A 131 -3.43 16.50 4.82
CA ALA A 131 -3.39 15.05 4.69
C ALA A 131 -1.95 14.53 4.62
N GLU A 132 -1.10 15.16 3.82
CA GLU A 132 0.32 14.85 3.72
C GLU A 132 1.03 14.99 5.07
N LYS A 133 0.80 16.07 5.81
CA LYS A 133 1.38 16.25 7.15
C LYS A 133 0.98 15.12 8.11
N ARG A 134 -0.29 14.69 8.08
CA ARG A 134 -0.77 13.55 8.88
C ARG A 134 -0.14 12.23 8.44
N LEU A 135 -0.02 12.00 7.13
CA LEU A 135 0.66 10.84 6.57
C LEU A 135 2.13 10.83 6.98
N ARG A 136 2.82 11.96 6.94
CA ARG A 136 4.23 12.07 7.34
C ARG A 136 4.45 11.70 8.80
N VAL A 137 3.54 12.08 9.70
CA VAL A 137 3.61 11.66 11.12
C VAL A 137 3.44 10.14 11.25
N LYS A 138 2.47 9.55 10.54
CA LYS A 138 2.21 8.10 10.61
C LYS A 138 3.29 7.26 9.92
N LEU A 139 3.80 7.73 8.79
CA LEU A 139 4.67 6.97 7.88
C LEU A 139 6.15 7.33 8.01
N GLY A 140 6.50 8.50 8.54
CA GLY A 140 7.89 8.96 8.57
C GLY A 140 8.83 8.00 9.29
N GLY A 141 8.40 7.44 10.43
CA GLY A 141 9.17 6.41 11.13
C GLY A 141 9.34 5.13 10.29
N TYR A 142 8.27 4.66 9.65
CA TYR A 142 8.33 3.49 8.78
C TYR A 142 9.22 3.72 7.55
N GLN A 143 9.21 4.92 6.98
CA GLN A 143 10.08 5.28 5.85
C GLN A 143 11.56 5.26 6.24
N VAL A 144 11.91 5.79 7.41
CA VAL A 144 13.29 5.72 7.94
C VAL A 144 13.71 4.28 8.18
N ILE A 145 12.85 3.46 8.80
CA ILE A 145 13.12 2.05 9.04
C ILE A 145 13.32 1.31 7.70
N ALA A 146 12.44 1.53 6.72
CA ALA A 146 12.54 0.92 5.41
C ALA A 146 13.83 1.31 4.68
N GLY A 147 14.21 2.60 4.73
CA GLY A 147 15.47 3.08 4.16
C GLY A 147 16.69 2.41 4.80
N ASN A 148 16.74 2.37 6.13
CA ASN A 148 17.82 1.72 6.87
C ASN A 148 17.88 0.21 6.58
N LEU A 149 16.74 -0.46 6.49
CA LEU A 149 16.67 -1.88 6.16
C LEU A 149 17.17 -2.16 4.74
N SER A 150 16.81 -1.30 3.78
CA SER A 150 17.28 -1.40 2.40
C SER A 150 18.81 -1.28 2.30
N ILE A 151 19.41 -0.36 3.08
CA ILE A 151 20.87 -0.22 3.15
C ILE A 151 21.50 -1.48 3.72
N LYS A 152 21.03 -1.96 4.88
CA LYS A 152 21.54 -3.18 5.53
C LYS A 152 21.44 -4.42 4.65
N ILE A 153 20.33 -4.58 3.93
CA ILE A 153 20.15 -5.69 2.98
C ILE A 153 21.23 -5.63 1.89
N THR A 154 21.53 -4.43 1.40
CA THR A 154 22.55 -4.24 0.36
C THR A 154 23.94 -4.53 0.89
N GLU A 155 24.27 -4.05 2.10
CA GLU A 155 25.55 -4.33 2.77
C GLU A 155 25.77 -5.84 2.95
N VAL A 156 24.79 -6.54 3.53
CA VAL A 156 24.87 -8.00 3.77
C VAL A 156 24.99 -8.78 2.46
N ARG A 157 24.34 -8.34 1.38
CA ARG A 157 24.49 -8.97 0.06
C ARG A 157 25.91 -8.82 -0.48
N ASN A 158 26.48 -7.62 -0.38
CA ASN A 158 27.86 -7.36 -0.81
C ASN A 158 28.86 -8.18 0.02
N GLU A 159 28.66 -8.27 1.34
CA GLU A 159 29.48 -9.11 2.22
C GLU A 159 29.37 -10.60 1.85
N ALA A 160 28.16 -11.09 1.56
CA ALA A 160 27.95 -12.48 1.15
C ALA A 160 28.67 -12.78 -0.18
N GLU A 161 28.61 -11.87 -1.15
CA GLU A 161 29.34 -12.00 -2.42
C GLU A 161 30.85 -12.05 -2.20
N LEU A 162 31.38 -11.18 -1.32
CA LEU A 162 32.80 -11.17 -0.97
C LEU A 162 33.23 -12.51 -0.33
N ILE A 163 32.46 -13.02 0.64
CA ILE A 163 32.73 -14.29 1.31
C ILE A 163 32.74 -15.46 0.32
N VAL A 164 31.85 -15.45 -0.68
CA VAL A 164 31.83 -16.48 -1.72
C VAL A 164 33.12 -16.46 -2.55
N VAL A 165 33.59 -15.27 -2.92
CA VAL A 165 34.86 -15.11 -3.65
C VAL A 165 36.06 -15.54 -2.79
N GLU A 166 36.10 -15.12 -1.53
CA GLU A 166 37.15 -15.49 -0.59
C GLU A 166 37.20 -17.01 -0.38
N LYS A 167 36.04 -17.65 -0.14
CA LYS A 167 35.95 -19.10 0.01
C LYS A 167 36.47 -19.82 -1.23
N SER A 168 36.02 -19.43 -2.42
CA SER A 168 36.50 -20.02 -3.68
C SER A 168 38.01 -19.87 -3.84
N THR A 169 38.56 -18.74 -3.40
CA THR A 169 39.99 -18.47 -3.43
C THR A 169 40.74 -19.37 -2.46
N PHE A 170 40.25 -19.53 -1.23
CA PHE A 170 40.86 -20.42 -0.23
C PHE A 170 40.78 -21.90 -0.63
N ASP A 171 39.69 -22.36 -1.23
CA ASP A 171 39.57 -23.74 -1.72
C ASP A 171 40.62 -24.04 -2.81
N ARG A 172 40.85 -23.08 -3.72
CA ARG A 172 41.89 -23.18 -4.75
C ARG A 172 43.30 -23.15 -4.13
N LEU A 173 43.53 -22.26 -3.17
CA LEU A 173 44.82 -22.17 -2.46
C LEU A 173 45.11 -23.45 -1.69
N ALA A 174 44.12 -24.02 -1.00
CA ALA A 174 44.27 -25.27 -0.25
C ALA A 174 44.64 -26.43 -1.18
N THR A 175 44.00 -26.52 -2.35
CA THR A 175 44.33 -27.52 -3.37
C THR A 175 45.77 -27.37 -3.86
N HIS A 176 46.17 -26.15 -4.20
CA HIS A 176 47.53 -25.87 -4.66
C HIS A 176 48.58 -26.15 -3.57
N GLU A 177 48.29 -25.77 -2.33
CA GLU A 177 49.18 -25.97 -1.19
C GLU A 177 49.36 -27.45 -0.88
N SER A 178 48.29 -28.25 -0.95
CA SER A 178 48.37 -29.71 -0.81
C SER A 178 49.35 -30.32 -1.82
N MET A 179 49.25 -29.94 -3.10
CA MET A 179 50.18 -30.39 -4.14
C MET A 179 51.63 -29.92 -3.88
N SER A 180 51.78 -28.68 -3.41
CA SER A 180 53.08 -28.08 -3.10
C SER A 180 53.76 -28.77 -1.91
N ILE A 181 53.00 -29.15 -0.88
CA ILE A 181 53.48 -29.97 0.26
C ILE A 181 54.02 -31.31 -0.25
N THR A 182 53.26 -32.04 -1.07
CA THR A 182 53.71 -33.34 -1.61
C THR A 182 55.02 -33.21 -2.39
N LYS A 183 55.16 -32.16 -3.21
CA LYS A 183 56.41 -31.90 -3.94
C LYS A 183 57.58 -31.60 -3.00
N ARG A 184 57.39 -30.74 -2.00
CA ARG A 184 58.41 -30.40 -1.00
C ARG A 184 58.88 -31.63 -0.22
N VAL A 185 57.94 -32.42 0.30
CA VAL A 185 58.25 -33.66 1.03
C VAL A 185 58.99 -34.64 0.13
N GLY A 186 58.51 -34.84 -1.11
CA GLY A 186 59.18 -35.73 -2.07
C GLY A 186 60.59 -35.28 -2.45
N HIS A 187 60.85 -33.97 -2.50
CA HIS A 187 62.19 -33.43 -2.72
C HIS A 187 63.10 -33.68 -1.51
N LEU A 188 62.64 -33.34 -0.31
CA LEU A 188 63.39 -33.57 0.94
C LEU A 188 63.73 -35.05 1.14
N MET A 189 62.79 -35.97 0.86
CA MET A 189 63.06 -37.41 0.97
C MET A 189 64.19 -37.87 0.02
N LYS A 190 64.29 -37.27 -1.18
CA LYS A 190 65.38 -37.58 -2.12
C LYS A 190 66.72 -37.06 -1.60
N GLU A 191 66.75 -35.84 -1.08
CA GLU A 191 67.96 -35.25 -0.50
C GLU A 191 68.44 -36.04 0.72
N VAL A 192 67.54 -36.43 1.62
CA VAL A 192 67.86 -37.27 2.79
C VAL A 192 68.48 -38.60 2.34
N LYS A 193 67.88 -39.28 1.36
CA LYS A 193 68.42 -40.55 0.84
C LYS A 193 69.83 -40.40 0.26
N GLN A 194 70.08 -39.34 -0.51
CA GLN A 194 71.42 -39.06 -1.05
C GLN A 194 72.44 -38.81 0.07
N GLN A 195 72.03 -38.11 1.13
CA GLN A 195 72.89 -37.83 2.27
C GLN A 195 73.20 -39.10 3.07
N GLU A 196 72.22 -39.97 3.28
CA GLU A 196 72.40 -41.28 3.94
C GLU A 196 73.34 -42.20 3.14
N GLU A 197 73.22 -42.22 1.81
CA GLU A 197 74.12 -42.99 0.93
C GLU A 197 75.55 -42.46 1.04
N ARG A 198 75.74 -41.14 0.99
CA ARG A 198 77.04 -40.49 1.13
C ARG A 198 77.68 -40.71 2.51
N GLU A 199 76.89 -40.63 3.58
CA GLU A 199 77.35 -40.95 4.93
C GLU A 199 77.83 -42.39 5.03
N ARG A 200 77.05 -43.34 4.51
CA ARG A 200 77.42 -44.76 4.50
C ARG A 200 78.72 -45.03 3.74
N GLU A 201 78.95 -44.35 2.63
CA GLU A 201 80.21 -44.42 1.89
C GLU A 201 81.39 -43.85 2.67
N LEU A 202 81.21 -42.70 3.31
CA LEU A 202 82.25 -42.05 4.12
C LEU A 202 82.63 -42.92 5.33
N GLN A 203 81.65 -43.51 5.99
CA GLN A 203 81.88 -44.40 7.13
C GLN A 203 82.70 -45.62 6.72
N LYS A 204 82.37 -46.26 5.59
CA LYS A 204 83.16 -47.38 5.05
C LYS A 204 84.61 -47.00 4.74
N LYS A 205 84.84 -45.82 4.18
CA LYS A 205 86.19 -45.32 3.90
C LYS A 205 86.98 -45.07 5.19
N PHE A 206 86.33 -44.55 6.22
CA PHE A 206 86.94 -44.33 7.52
C PHE A 206 87.30 -45.66 8.21
N ASP A 207 86.41 -46.66 8.16
CA ASP A 207 86.66 -47.98 8.73
C ASP A 207 87.83 -48.69 8.04
N ALA A 208 88.06 -48.45 6.75
CA ALA A 208 89.21 -48.97 6.01
C ALA A 208 90.56 -48.28 6.34
N LEU A 209 90.53 -47.16 7.08
CA LEU A 209 91.72 -46.42 7.54
C LEU A 209 92.09 -46.76 9.01
N LYS A 210 91.27 -47.56 9.69
CA LYS A 210 91.59 -48.15 11.00
C LYS A 210 92.34 -49.47 10.82
#